data_AF-A0A1X6NRE2-F1
#
_entry.id   AF-A0A1X6NRE2-F1
#
_cell.length_a   1.000
_cell.length_b   1.000
_cell.length_c   1.000
_cell.angle_alpha   90.00
_cell.angle_beta   90.00
_cell.angle_gamma   90.00
#
_symmetry.space_group_name_H-M   'P 1'
#
loop_
_entity.id
_entity.type
_entity.pdbx_description
1 polymer ?
#
loop_
_entity_poly.entity_id
_entity_poly.type
_entity_poly.pdbx_seq_one_letter_code
_entity_poly.pdbx_strand_id
1 'polypeptide(L)'
;MLETVASALLRVPGQVRTLRVIRSRMPLVMLTDAASGVACDISFIQPNGPTNVPVIRRYPHSYPALHPLLLVVKAFLQQRGLNEVFTGGLGSTRCCCWWCPTWRRCVSISPPARRTWAAPLQPHPLRPPLQRGVCVDRGWRQPHTSYRVKSRRWAPADGDTRRYSVKDPNDEGNELGRDSYAAAQIRKVFAVAAAALGNWRRTGATVEHPTPLTTILYADPQMVTRREVVRRDQE
;
A
#
# COMPACT_ATOMS: atom_id res chain seq x y z
N MET A 1 22.94 -5.87 -21.19
CA MET A 1 22.80 -4.80 -20.18
C MET A 1 22.53 -5.37 -18.79
N LEU A 2 21.39 -6.06 -18.53
CA LEU A 2 21.13 -6.67 -17.21
C LEU A 2 22.21 -7.65 -16.77
N GLU A 3 22.61 -8.57 -17.65
CA GLU A 3 23.69 -9.53 -17.37
C GLU A 3 25.04 -8.86 -17.13
N THR A 4 25.29 -7.76 -17.84
CA THR A 4 26.51 -6.97 -17.68
C THR A 4 26.57 -6.36 -16.28
N VAL A 5 25.45 -5.81 -15.80
CA VAL A 5 25.34 -5.24 -14.47
C VAL A 5 25.41 -6.33 -13.40
N ALA A 6 24.69 -7.44 -13.57
CA ALA A 6 24.77 -8.58 -12.67
C ALA A 6 26.20 -9.10 -12.55
N SER A 7 26.90 -9.26 -13.68
CA SER A 7 28.30 -9.69 -13.72
C SER A 7 29.24 -8.68 -13.07
N ALA A 8 29.01 -7.38 -13.28
CA ALA A 8 29.81 -6.33 -12.64
C ALA A 8 29.64 -6.32 -11.12
N LEU A 9 28.42 -6.52 -10.61
CA LEU A 9 28.12 -6.58 -9.18
C LEU A 9 28.74 -7.80 -8.51
N LEU A 10 28.74 -8.96 -9.18
CA LEU A 10 29.41 -10.17 -8.67
C LEU A 10 30.94 -10.04 -8.62
N ARG A 11 31.53 -9.14 -9.41
CA ARG A 11 32.98 -8.88 -9.39
C ARG A 11 33.42 -8.01 -8.21
N VAL A 12 32.49 -7.33 -7.52
CA VAL A 12 32.83 -6.54 -6.35
C VAL A 12 32.80 -7.46 -5.11
N PRO A 13 33.97 -7.79 -4.52
CA PRO A 13 34.03 -8.75 -3.44
C PRO A 13 33.31 -8.21 -2.20
N GLY A 14 32.53 -9.08 -1.54
CA GLY A 14 31.86 -8.76 -0.28
C GLY A 14 30.69 -7.78 -0.38
N GLN A 15 30.24 -7.41 -1.58
CA GLN A 15 29.12 -6.48 -1.74
C GLN A 15 27.76 -7.20 -1.87
N VAL A 16 27.72 -8.38 -2.51
CA VAL A 16 26.46 -9.06 -2.83
C VAL A 16 26.38 -10.40 -2.13
N ARG A 17 25.34 -10.59 -1.30
CA ARG A 17 25.05 -11.87 -0.64
C ARG A 17 24.26 -12.79 -1.54
N THR A 18 23.24 -12.26 -2.21
CA THR A 18 22.40 -12.99 -3.17
C THR A 18 22.15 -12.11 -4.38
N LEU A 19 22.11 -12.70 -5.57
CA LEU A 19 21.78 -12.00 -6.81
C LEU A 19 20.88 -12.87 -7.67
N ARG A 20 19.83 -12.27 -8.23
CA ARG A 20 18.89 -12.91 -9.14
C ARG A 20 18.48 -11.95 -10.24
N VAL A 21 18.54 -12.41 -11.49
CA VAL A 21 18.01 -11.67 -12.64
C VAL A 21 16.60 -12.17 -12.94
N ILE A 22 15.63 -11.26 -12.95
CA ILE A 22 14.24 -11.54 -13.33
C ILE A 22 14.00 -11.01 -14.74
N ARG A 23 13.69 -11.91 -15.66
CA ARG A 23 13.28 -11.59 -17.02
C ARG A 23 11.75 -11.59 -17.08
N SER A 24 11.17 -10.40 -16.97
CA SER A 24 9.73 -10.18 -17.08
C SER A 24 9.46 -8.98 -17.98
N ARG A 25 8.20 -8.56 -18.12
CA ARG A 25 7.83 -7.29 -18.79
C ARG A 25 8.63 -6.10 -18.25
N MET A 26 8.97 -6.13 -16.97
CA MET A 26 9.91 -5.21 -16.33
C MET A 26 11.13 -6.00 -15.87
N PRO A 27 12.24 -5.98 -16.62
CA PRO A 27 13.43 -6.72 -16.24
C PRO A 27 14.11 -6.11 -14.99
N LEU A 28 14.49 -6.97 -14.05
CA LEU A 28 15.05 -6.57 -12.75
C LEU A 28 16.30 -7.37 -12.42
N VAL A 29 17.28 -6.70 -11.80
CA VAL A 29 18.36 -7.35 -11.05
C VAL A 29 18.04 -7.16 -9.57
N MET A 30 17.63 -8.24 -8.91
CA MET A 30 17.37 -8.27 -7.48
C MET A 30 18.61 -8.78 -6.75
N LEU A 31 19.04 -8.09 -5.71
CA LEU A 31 20.18 -8.48 -4.90
C LEU A 31 19.94 -8.21 -3.43
N THR A 32 20.68 -8.90 -2.56
CA THR A 32 20.78 -8.54 -1.14
C THR A 32 22.20 -8.05 -0.87
N ASP A 33 22.32 -6.82 -0.37
CA ASP A 33 23.58 -6.24 0.05
C ASP A 33 24.17 -7.04 1.22
N ALA A 34 25.45 -7.40 1.13
CA ALA A 34 26.07 -8.28 2.10
C ALA A 34 26.37 -7.59 3.44
N ALA A 35 26.69 -6.30 3.42
CA ALA A 35 27.02 -5.54 4.63
C ALA A 35 25.76 -5.21 5.45
N SER A 36 24.73 -4.67 4.80
CA SER A 36 23.51 -4.20 5.46
C SER A 36 22.39 -5.24 5.52
N GLY A 37 22.45 -6.28 4.69
CA GLY A 37 21.37 -7.25 4.52
C GLY A 37 20.14 -6.68 3.81
N VAL A 38 20.24 -5.49 3.21
CA VAL A 38 19.11 -4.82 2.53
C VAL A 38 18.87 -5.45 1.16
N ALA A 39 17.61 -5.76 0.89
CA ALA A 39 17.17 -6.16 -0.43
C ALA A 39 17.08 -4.95 -1.37
N CYS A 40 17.71 -5.05 -2.53
CA CYS A 40 17.86 -4.00 -3.53
C CYS A 40 17.39 -4.50 -4.90
N ASP A 41 16.50 -3.75 -5.53
CA ASP A 41 16.01 -4.03 -6.88
C ASP A 41 16.50 -2.96 -7.85
N ILE A 42 17.21 -3.38 -8.90
CA ILE A 42 17.70 -2.51 -9.96
C ILE A 42 16.89 -2.76 -11.23
N SER A 43 16.14 -1.74 -11.66
CA SER A 43 15.40 -1.72 -12.92
C SER A 43 16.02 -0.75 -13.91
N PHE A 44 15.88 -1.05 -15.20
CA PHE A 44 16.38 -0.18 -16.28
C PHE A 44 15.19 0.46 -17.01
N ILE A 45 15.31 1.74 -17.34
CA ILE A 45 14.43 2.46 -18.28
C ILE A 45 12.96 2.50 -17.80
N GLN A 46 12.73 2.99 -16.58
CA GLN A 46 11.37 3.23 -16.10
C GLN A 46 11.18 4.68 -15.62
N PRO A 47 10.71 5.60 -16.48
CA PRO A 47 10.51 7.00 -16.11
C PRO A 47 9.45 7.18 -15.03
N ASN A 48 8.48 6.27 -14.93
CA ASN A 48 7.35 6.37 -14.01
C ASN A 48 7.76 6.24 -12.54
N GLY A 49 8.79 5.45 -12.24
CA GLY A 49 9.27 5.25 -10.86
C GLY A 49 9.74 6.57 -10.24
N PRO A 50 10.83 7.17 -10.75
CA PRO A 50 11.36 8.45 -10.28
C PRO A 50 10.34 9.59 -10.36
N THR A 51 9.51 9.63 -11.40
CA THR A 51 8.49 10.69 -11.57
C THR A 51 7.37 10.58 -10.52
N ASN A 52 7.03 9.38 -10.07
CA ASN A 52 6.03 9.16 -9.02
C ASN A 52 6.54 9.47 -7.60
N VAL A 53 7.86 9.40 -7.36
CA VAL A 53 8.44 9.60 -6.02
C VAL A 53 8.07 10.97 -5.42
N PRO A 54 8.23 12.12 -6.11
CA PRO A 54 7.85 13.42 -5.57
C PRO A 54 6.35 13.51 -5.22
N VAL A 55 5.49 12.87 -6.01
CA VAL A 55 4.04 12.86 -5.78
C VAL A 55 3.72 12.07 -4.51
N ILE A 56 4.29 10.86 -4.39
CA ILE A 56 4.06 10.00 -3.22
C ILE A 56 4.61 10.65 -1.94
N ARG A 57 5.80 11.27 -2.02
CA ARG A 57 6.43 11.96 -0.88
C ARG A 57 5.60 13.14 -0.38
N ARG A 58 4.83 13.83 -1.23
CA ARG A 58 3.97 14.94 -0.80
C ARG A 58 2.85 14.51 0.15
N TYR A 59 2.37 13.26 0.07
CA TYR A 59 1.18 12.86 0.84
C TYR A 59 1.40 12.81 2.36
N PRO A 60 2.45 12.17 2.90
CA PRO A 60 2.78 12.25 4.32
C PRO A 60 2.98 13.69 4.82
N HIS A 61 3.54 14.58 3.98
CA HIS A 61 3.74 15.98 4.34
C HIS A 61 2.42 16.75 4.41
N SER A 62 1.52 16.54 3.45
CA SER A 62 0.19 17.19 3.45
C SER A 62 -0.76 16.59 4.49
N TYR A 63 -0.58 15.32 4.87
CA TYR A 63 -1.38 14.61 5.87
C TYR A 63 -0.48 13.79 6.78
N PRO A 64 0.06 14.39 7.86
CA PRO A 64 0.92 13.68 8.80
C PRO A 64 0.27 12.41 9.38
N ALA A 65 -1.05 12.45 9.63
CA ALA A 65 -1.82 11.31 10.12
C ALA A 65 -1.98 10.16 9.10
N LEU A 66 -1.77 10.42 7.80
CA LEU A 66 -1.83 9.39 6.77
C LEU A 66 -0.62 8.45 6.82
N HIS A 67 0.54 8.96 7.23
CA HIS A 67 1.77 8.16 7.31
C HIS A 67 1.66 6.95 8.24
N PRO A 68 1.29 7.08 9.54
CA PRO A 68 1.13 5.93 10.42
C PRO A 68 0.00 5.01 9.96
N LEU A 69 -1.08 5.54 9.37
CA LEU A 69 -2.14 4.72 8.80
C LEU A 69 -1.63 3.84 7.64
N LEU A 70 -0.85 4.42 6.73
CA LEU A 70 -0.26 3.66 5.62
C LEU A 70 0.70 2.58 6.11
N LEU A 71 1.45 2.82 7.18
CA LEU A 71 2.31 1.80 7.79
C LEU A 71 1.48 0.64 8.34
N VAL A 72 0.43 0.92 9.13
CA VAL A 72 -0.49 -0.10 9.67
C VAL A 72 -1.14 -0.90 8.54
N VAL A 73 -1.63 -0.23 7.50
CA VAL A 73 -2.27 -0.88 6.35
C VAL A 73 -1.27 -1.74 5.58
N LYS A 74 -0.05 -1.26 5.37
CA LYS A 74 1.01 -2.02 4.69
C LYS A 74 1.36 -3.28 5.47
N ALA A 75 1.60 -3.16 6.77
CA ALA A 75 1.86 -4.31 7.63
C ALA A 75 0.68 -5.30 7.62
N PHE A 76 -0.55 -4.80 7.69
CA PHE A 76 -1.77 -5.60 7.66
C PHE A 76 -1.90 -6.44 6.38
N LEU A 77 -1.61 -5.84 5.22
CA LEU A 77 -1.64 -6.52 3.93
C LEU A 77 -0.45 -7.47 3.75
N GLN A 78 0.72 -7.08 4.22
CA GLN A 78 1.94 -7.90 4.15
C GLN A 78 1.77 -9.22 4.92
N GLN A 79 1.25 -9.16 6.14
CA GLN A 79 0.97 -10.35 6.96
C GLN A 79 -0.03 -11.32 6.32
N ARG A 80 -0.75 -10.88 5.28
CA ARG A 80 -1.77 -11.68 4.57
C ARG A 80 -1.34 -12.00 3.14
N GLY A 81 -0.12 -11.66 2.73
CA GLY A 81 0.39 -11.86 1.36
C GLY A 81 -0.33 -11.01 0.30
N LEU A 82 -0.96 -9.91 0.69
CA LEU A 82 -1.79 -9.05 -0.16
C LEU A 82 -1.12 -7.72 -0.53
N ASN A 83 0.17 -7.57 -0.24
CA ASN A 83 0.97 -6.37 -0.50
C ASN A 83 1.69 -6.39 -1.87
N GLU A 84 1.74 -7.53 -2.56
CA GLU A 84 2.47 -7.70 -3.82
C GLU A 84 1.60 -7.43 -5.04
N VAL A 85 2.08 -6.58 -5.96
CA VAL A 85 1.33 -6.25 -7.18
C VAL A 85 1.27 -7.42 -8.15
N PHE A 86 2.32 -8.23 -8.19
CA PHE A 86 2.42 -9.38 -9.10
C PHE A 86 1.34 -10.44 -8.83
N THR A 87 0.97 -10.65 -7.57
CA THR A 87 -0.11 -11.56 -7.17
C THR A 87 -1.50 -10.89 -7.21
N GLY A 88 -1.57 -9.65 -7.71
CA GLY A 88 -2.79 -8.86 -7.78
C GLY A 88 -3.18 -8.15 -6.48
N GLY A 89 -2.23 -8.02 -5.55
CA GLY A 89 -2.34 -7.28 -4.30
C GLY A 89 -2.24 -5.76 -4.46
N LEU A 90 -2.26 -5.05 -3.32
CA LEU A 90 -2.10 -3.60 -3.26
C LEU A 90 -0.66 -3.23 -2.92
N GLY A 91 0.13 -2.93 -3.95
CA GLY A 91 1.47 -2.36 -3.78
C GLY A 91 1.46 -0.99 -3.09
N SER A 92 2.62 -0.58 -2.57
CA SER A 92 2.78 0.67 -1.80
C SER A 92 2.22 1.92 -2.50
N THR A 93 2.48 2.08 -3.80
CA THR A 93 1.99 3.21 -4.59
C THR A 93 0.47 3.15 -4.76
N ARG A 94 -0.08 1.99 -5.13
CA ARG A 94 -1.53 1.75 -5.26
C ARG A 94 -2.24 2.01 -3.94
N CYS A 95 -1.68 1.52 -2.84
CA CYS A 95 -2.19 1.74 -1.49
C CYS A 95 -2.23 3.24 -1.16
N CYS A 96 -1.12 3.97 -1.34
CA CYS A 96 -1.09 5.40 -1.08
C CYS A 96 -2.11 6.17 -1.94
N CYS A 97 -2.17 5.84 -3.23
CA CYS A 97 -3.08 6.45 -4.20
C CYS A 97 -4.55 6.02 -4.00
N TRP A 98 -4.83 5.01 -3.18
CA TRP A 98 -6.19 4.63 -2.85
C TRP A 98 -6.63 5.18 -1.49
N TRP A 99 -5.72 5.22 -0.51
CA TRP A 99 -6.02 5.68 0.85
C TRP A 99 -6.05 7.19 1.00
N CYS A 100 -5.21 7.93 0.28
CA CYS A 100 -5.14 9.39 0.41
C CYS A 100 -6.47 10.11 0.07
N PRO A 101 -7.17 9.80 -1.04
CA PRO A 101 -8.48 10.39 -1.34
C PRO A 101 -9.55 9.94 -0.33
N THR A 102 -9.42 8.72 0.19
CA THR A 102 -10.35 8.15 1.18
C THR A 102 -10.21 8.90 2.51
N TRP A 103 -8.98 9.14 2.93
CA TRP A 103 -8.65 9.94 4.10
C TRP A 103 -9.17 11.37 3.99
N ARG A 104 -8.86 12.07 2.88
CA ARG A 104 -9.34 13.45 2.65
C ARG A 104 -10.86 13.56 2.77
N ARG A 105 -11.61 12.64 2.13
CA ARG A 105 -13.07 12.63 2.20
C ARG A 105 -13.58 12.31 3.60
N CYS A 106 -12.94 11.38 4.31
CA CYS A 106 -13.30 11.09 5.71
C CYS A 106 -13.07 12.30 6.63
N VAL A 107 -11.96 13.03 6.46
CA VAL A 107 -11.65 14.24 7.25
C VAL A 107 -12.62 15.39 6.93
N SER A 108 -13.03 15.52 5.65
CA SER A 108 -13.99 16.54 5.22
C SER A 108 -15.42 16.28 5.69
N ILE A 109 -15.82 15.01 5.83
CA ILE A 109 -17.19 14.62 6.21
C ILE A 109 -17.32 14.39 7.73
N SER A 110 -16.23 14.01 8.41
CA SER A 110 -16.31 13.64 9.84
C SER A 110 -16.00 14.86 10.74
N PRO A 111 -16.82 15.11 11.78
CA PRO A 111 -16.52 16.14 12.77
C PRO A 111 -15.20 15.83 13.50
N PRO A 112 -14.48 16.85 14.01
CA PRO A 112 -13.14 16.70 14.59
C PRO A 112 -13.03 15.57 15.63
N ALA A 113 -14.05 15.42 16.48
CA ALA A 113 -14.13 14.40 17.53
C ALA A 113 -14.20 12.94 17.03
N ARG A 114 -14.48 12.70 15.74
CA ARG A 114 -14.59 11.34 15.14
C ARG A 114 -13.44 11.03 14.17
N ARG A 115 -12.44 11.90 14.05
CA ARG A 115 -11.24 11.71 13.22
C ARG A 115 -10.28 10.71 13.87
N THR A 116 -10.68 9.45 13.92
CA THR A 116 -9.82 8.34 14.35
C THR A 116 -9.15 7.71 13.14
N TRP A 117 -7.99 7.07 13.33
CA TRP A 117 -7.30 6.32 12.28
C TRP A 117 -8.16 5.20 11.69
N ALA A 118 -9.08 4.65 12.50
CA ALA A 118 -10.03 3.62 12.08
C ALA A 118 -11.25 4.19 11.34
N ALA A 119 -11.41 5.52 11.29
CA ALA A 119 -12.55 6.15 10.63
C ALA A 119 -12.71 5.68 9.17
N PRO A 120 -11.69 5.62 8.31
CA PRO A 120 -11.89 5.18 6.93
C PRO A 120 -12.24 3.68 6.80
N LEU A 121 -12.00 2.87 7.83
CA LEU A 121 -12.37 1.44 7.88
C LEU A 121 -13.83 1.22 8.28
N GLN A 122 -14.47 2.21 8.91
CA GLN A 122 -15.86 2.07 9.38
C GLN A 122 -16.87 2.27 8.24
N PRO A 123 -17.87 1.38 8.11
CA PRO A 123 -18.93 1.53 7.11
C PRO A 123 -19.70 2.85 7.34
N HIS A 124 -19.88 3.65 6.29
CA HIS A 124 -20.62 4.91 6.34
C HIS A 124 -21.26 5.20 4.98
N PRO A 125 -22.53 5.63 4.91
CA PRO A 125 -23.26 5.82 3.65
C PRO A 125 -22.65 6.88 2.72
N LEU A 126 -21.99 7.90 3.27
CA LEU A 126 -21.27 8.93 2.50
C LEU A 126 -19.81 8.57 2.14
N ARG A 127 -19.31 7.42 2.60
CA ARG A 127 -17.99 6.91 2.21
C ARG A 127 -18.16 5.98 1.02
N PRO A 128 -17.28 6.04 0.02
CA PRO A 128 -17.36 5.10 -1.09
C PRO A 128 -17.31 3.68 -0.51
N PRO A 129 -18.25 2.80 -0.88
CA PRO A 129 -18.20 1.44 -0.38
C PRO A 129 -16.88 0.83 -0.82
N LEU A 130 -16.11 0.32 0.14
CA LEU A 130 -14.95 -0.54 -0.11
C LEU A 130 -15.29 -1.65 -1.15
N GLN A 131 -16.59 -1.96 -1.31
CA GLN A 131 -17.18 -3.01 -2.13
C GLN A 131 -17.27 -2.76 -3.65
N ARG A 132 -17.20 -1.52 -4.17
CA ARG A 132 -17.30 -1.28 -5.63
C ARG A 132 -15.96 -0.89 -6.25
N GLY A 133 -15.77 -1.13 -7.55
CA GLY A 133 -14.61 -0.63 -8.30
C GLY A 133 -14.66 0.89 -8.31
N VAL A 134 -14.00 1.50 -7.34
CA VAL A 134 -14.03 2.94 -7.13
C VAL A 134 -13.02 3.58 -8.06
N CYS A 135 -13.47 4.40 -9.01
CA CYS A 135 -12.66 5.33 -9.81
C CYS A 135 -12.43 6.63 -9.04
N VAL A 136 -11.17 7.03 -8.89
CA VAL A 136 -10.80 8.40 -8.52
C VAL A 136 -10.58 9.18 -9.82
N ASP A 137 -11.66 9.79 -10.34
CA ASP A 137 -11.70 10.31 -11.71
C ASP A 137 -11.38 11.81 -11.85
N ARG A 138 -10.95 12.47 -10.77
CA ARG A 138 -10.45 13.85 -10.84
C ARG A 138 -9.19 13.95 -10.03
N GLY A 139 -8.10 14.20 -10.75
CA GLY A 139 -6.75 14.12 -10.24
C GLY A 139 -6.56 14.90 -8.95
N TRP A 140 -5.58 14.41 -8.20
CA TRP A 140 -5.01 14.86 -6.93
C TRP A 140 -4.84 16.37 -6.73
N ARG A 141 -4.77 17.13 -7.83
CA ARG A 141 -4.58 18.59 -7.85
C ARG A 141 -5.88 19.36 -7.66
N GLN A 142 -7.04 18.75 -7.87
CA GLN A 142 -8.32 19.45 -7.80
C GLN A 142 -8.99 19.31 -6.42
N PRO A 143 -9.72 20.34 -5.95
CA PRO A 143 -10.41 20.33 -4.66
C PRO A 143 -11.48 19.24 -4.52
N HIS A 144 -11.96 18.71 -5.64
CA HIS A 144 -13.10 17.79 -5.69
C HIS A 144 -12.65 16.38 -6.12
N THR A 145 -12.37 15.51 -5.14
CA THR A 145 -12.24 14.08 -5.42
C THR A 145 -13.64 13.49 -5.64
N SER A 146 -14.00 13.23 -6.90
CA SER A 146 -15.23 12.47 -7.19
C SER A 146 -14.92 10.99 -7.27
N TYR A 147 -15.64 10.21 -6.48
CA TYR A 147 -15.67 8.76 -6.58
C TYR A 147 -16.73 8.36 -7.60
N ARG A 148 -16.31 7.68 -8.68
CA ARG A 148 -17.21 7.20 -9.73
C ARG A 148 -17.19 5.67 -9.79
N VAL A 149 -18.28 5.08 -10.29
CA VAL A 149 -18.27 3.67 -10.69
C VAL A 149 -17.28 3.51 -11.84
N LYS A 150 -16.52 2.41 -11.83
CA LYS A 150 -15.52 2.11 -12.86
C LYS A 150 -16.09 2.33 -14.26
N SER A 151 -15.55 3.32 -14.98
CA SER A 151 -16.03 3.65 -16.33
C SER A 151 -15.64 2.54 -17.30
N ARG A 152 -16.46 2.32 -18.35
CA ARG A 152 -16.12 1.34 -19.40
C ARG A 152 -14.76 1.61 -20.05
N ARG A 153 -14.32 2.89 -20.08
CA ARG A 153 -12.99 3.31 -20.57
C ARG A 153 -11.85 2.59 -19.87
N TRP A 154 -12.00 2.27 -18.59
CA TRP A 154 -10.96 1.64 -17.77
C TRP A 154 -11.31 0.20 -17.39
N ALA A 155 -12.36 -0.37 -17.99
CA ALA A 155 -12.68 -1.78 -17.79
C ALA A 155 -11.50 -2.63 -18.28
N PRO A 156 -11.05 -3.61 -17.48
CA PRO A 156 -10.07 -4.58 -17.96
C PRO A 156 -10.65 -5.39 -19.12
N ALA A 157 -9.79 -5.97 -19.94
CA ALA A 157 -10.19 -6.71 -21.15
C ALA A 157 -11.12 -7.91 -20.86
N ASP A 158 -11.04 -8.46 -19.65
CA ASP A 158 -11.89 -9.54 -19.14
C ASP A 158 -13.26 -9.06 -18.59
N GLY A 159 -13.52 -7.76 -18.62
CA GLY A 159 -14.79 -7.17 -18.17
C GLY A 159 -14.96 -7.09 -16.65
N ASP A 160 -13.96 -7.48 -15.84
CA ASP A 160 -14.07 -7.46 -14.38
C ASP A 160 -14.04 -6.04 -13.81
N THR A 161 -15.23 -5.46 -13.63
CA THR A 161 -15.42 -4.13 -13.02
C THR A 161 -15.25 -4.13 -11.50
N ARG A 162 -15.04 -5.29 -10.86
CA ARG A 162 -14.86 -5.40 -9.41
C ARG A 162 -13.42 -5.09 -8.99
N ARG A 163 -12.47 -4.91 -9.90
CA ARG A 163 -11.10 -4.49 -9.52
C ARG A 163 -11.08 -3.05 -9.01
N TYR A 164 -10.03 -2.70 -8.25
CA TYR A 164 -9.79 -1.31 -7.90
C TYR A 164 -9.61 -0.46 -9.15
N SER A 165 -9.91 0.84 -9.06
CA SER A 165 -9.72 1.75 -10.18
C SER A 165 -9.05 3.05 -9.76
N VAL A 166 -7.74 3.12 -9.92
CA VAL A 166 -6.94 4.25 -9.43
C VAL A 166 -6.22 4.88 -10.61
N LYS A 167 -6.56 6.13 -10.94
CA LYS A 167 -5.86 6.90 -11.95
C LYS A 167 -4.43 7.18 -11.49
N ASP A 168 -3.44 6.95 -12.34
CA ASP A 168 -2.07 7.38 -12.06
C ASP A 168 -2.02 8.92 -12.02
N PRO A 169 -1.41 9.54 -10.99
CA PRO A 169 -1.23 10.99 -10.92
C PRO A 169 -0.44 11.58 -12.08
N ASN A 170 0.47 10.81 -12.68
CA ASN A 170 1.44 11.30 -13.66
C ASN A 170 1.16 10.83 -15.09
N ASP A 171 0.25 9.88 -15.28
CA ASP A 171 -0.14 9.37 -16.60
C ASP A 171 -1.67 9.13 -16.65
N GLU A 172 -2.38 9.92 -17.47
CA GLU A 172 -3.84 9.82 -17.57
C GLU A 172 -4.34 8.55 -18.27
N GLY A 173 -3.48 7.91 -19.07
CA GLY A 173 -3.76 6.63 -19.73
C GLY A 173 -3.47 5.42 -18.86
N ASN A 174 -2.72 5.61 -17.77
CA ASN A 174 -2.35 4.53 -16.86
C ASN A 174 -3.33 4.36 -15.71
N GLU A 175 -3.83 3.14 -15.56
CA GLU A 175 -4.78 2.77 -14.51
C GLU A 175 -4.09 1.80 -13.55
N LEU A 176 -3.75 2.30 -12.37
CA LEU A 176 -2.97 1.56 -11.38
C LEU A 176 -3.72 0.37 -10.79
N GLY A 177 -5.04 0.30 -10.84
CA GLY A 177 -5.86 -0.78 -10.29
C GLY A 177 -6.12 -1.95 -11.24
N ARG A 178 -5.70 -1.88 -12.50
CA ARG A 178 -6.06 -2.83 -13.57
C ARG A 178 -5.77 -4.29 -13.22
N ASP A 179 -4.61 -4.52 -12.61
CA ASP A 179 -4.11 -5.84 -12.27
C ASP A 179 -4.42 -6.22 -10.80
N SER A 180 -5.38 -5.56 -10.15
CA SER A 180 -5.72 -5.86 -8.74
C SER A 180 -6.63 -7.09 -8.65
N TYR A 181 -6.15 -8.25 -9.11
CA TYR A 181 -6.92 -9.50 -9.15
C TYR A 181 -7.41 -9.93 -7.75
N ALA A 182 -6.65 -9.64 -6.71
CA ALA A 182 -7.00 -9.96 -5.32
C ALA A 182 -7.98 -8.95 -4.69
N ALA A 183 -8.55 -8.00 -5.46
CA ALA A 183 -9.41 -6.96 -4.91
C ALA A 183 -10.59 -7.49 -4.06
N ALA A 184 -11.19 -8.62 -4.45
CA ALA A 184 -12.25 -9.25 -3.66
C ALA A 184 -11.76 -9.75 -2.30
N GLN A 185 -10.59 -10.39 -2.26
CA GLN A 185 -9.96 -10.87 -1.03
C GLN A 185 -9.55 -9.71 -0.14
N ILE A 186 -8.98 -8.66 -0.71
CA ILE A 186 -8.57 -7.44 0.02
C ILE A 186 -9.78 -6.79 0.70
N ARG A 187 -10.92 -6.69 0.01
CA ARG A 187 -12.17 -6.22 0.61
C ARG A 187 -12.62 -7.10 1.77
N LYS A 188 -12.57 -8.41 1.59
CA LYS A 188 -12.97 -9.38 2.63
C LYS A 188 -12.15 -9.19 3.90
N VAL A 189 -10.81 -9.08 3.78
CA VAL A 189 -9.95 -8.91 4.95
C VAL A 189 -10.15 -7.56 5.63
N PHE A 190 -10.38 -6.47 4.87
CA PHE A 190 -10.71 -5.17 5.47
C PHE A 190 -12.08 -5.18 6.17
N ALA A 191 -13.07 -5.88 5.63
CA ALA A 191 -14.38 -6.02 6.28
C ALA A 191 -14.27 -6.76 7.62
N VAL A 192 -13.51 -7.85 7.66
CA VAL A 192 -13.24 -8.60 8.90
C VAL A 192 -12.49 -7.71 9.90
N ALA A 193 -11.47 -6.98 9.46
CA ALA A 193 -10.73 -6.05 10.32
C ALA A 193 -11.61 -4.94 10.89
N ALA A 194 -12.51 -4.36 10.07
CA ALA A 194 -13.46 -3.36 10.53
C ALA A 194 -14.43 -3.91 11.58
N ALA A 195 -14.90 -5.15 11.40
CA ALA A 195 -15.75 -5.83 12.39
C ALA A 195 -15.00 -6.08 13.71
N ALA A 196 -13.74 -6.55 13.66
CA ALA A 196 -12.90 -6.78 14.83
C ALA A 196 -12.65 -5.48 15.62
N LEU A 197 -12.25 -4.40 14.94
CA LEU A 197 -12.07 -3.09 15.55
C LEU A 197 -13.38 -2.53 16.13
N GLY A 198 -14.50 -2.75 15.44
CA GLY A 198 -15.82 -2.37 15.91
C GLY A 198 -16.24 -3.13 17.16
N ASN A 199 -15.88 -4.41 17.25
CA ASN A 199 -16.12 -5.24 18.43
C ASN A 199 -15.28 -4.77 19.62
N TRP A 200 -13.96 -4.61 19.42
CA TRP A 200 -13.05 -4.11 20.44
C TRP A 200 -13.50 -2.75 21.01
N ARG A 201 -14.01 -1.86 20.15
CA ARG A 201 -14.55 -0.57 20.59
C ARG A 201 -15.77 -0.69 21.51
N ARG A 202 -16.56 -1.76 21.38
CA ARG A 202 -17.73 -2.03 22.24
C ARG A 202 -17.35 -2.77 23.51
N THR A 203 -16.45 -3.74 23.42
CA THR A 203 -16.09 -4.63 24.54
C THR A 203 -14.94 -4.12 25.39
N GLY A 204 -14.13 -3.20 24.87
CA GLY A 204 -12.91 -2.72 25.51
C GLY A 204 -11.72 -3.67 25.34
N ALA A 205 -10.64 -3.38 26.08
CA ALA A 205 -9.41 -4.15 26.07
C ALA A 205 -9.61 -5.53 26.74
N THR A 206 -9.00 -6.57 26.16
CA THR A 206 -8.96 -7.92 26.72
C THR A 206 -7.50 -8.35 26.94
N VAL A 207 -7.29 -9.47 27.65
CA VAL A 207 -5.95 -10.03 27.85
C VAL A 207 -5.29 -10.39 26.52
N GLU A 208 -6.04 -11.00 25.59
CA GLU A 208 -5.54 -11.36 24.25
C GLU A 208 -5.35 -10.14 23.34
N HIS A 209 -6.18 -9.11 23.52
CA HIS A 209 -6.19 -7.91 22.69
C HIS A 209 -6.19 -6.64 23.54
N PRO A 210 -5.03 -6.30 24.13
CA PRO A 210 -4.91 -5.13 25.00
C PRO A 210 -5.08 -3.81 24.23
N THR A 211 -4.90 -3.82 22.91
CA THR A 211 -5.04 -2.65 22.04
C THR A 211 -5.95 -2.96 20.84
N PRO A 212 -6.51 -1.94 20.17
CA PRO A 212 -7.29 -2.20 18.96
C PRO A 212 -6.42 -2.80 17.85
N LEU A 213 -5.14 -2.43 17.74
CA LEU A 213 -4.26 -2.93 16.69
C LEU A 213 -3.91 -4.41 16.85
N THR A 214 -3.84 -4.91 18.08
CA THR A 214 -3.61 -6.35 18.34
C THR A 214 -4.75 -7.25 17.83
N THR A 215 -5.92 -6.69 17.50
CA THR A 215 -7.03 -7.44 16.90
C THR A 215 -6.86 -7.69 15.40
N ILE A 216 -6.00 -6.92 14.71
CA ILE A 216 -5.86 -6.94 13.26
C ILE A 216 -4.43 -7.19 12.77
N LEU A 217 -3.44 -6.88 13.61
CA LEU A 217 -2.03 -7.07 13.35
C LEU A 217 -1.45 -8.07 14.34
N TYR A 218 -0.56 -8.91 13.83
CA TYR A 218 0.32 -9.72 14.65
C TYR A 218 1.64 -8.99 14.89
N ALA A 219 2.22 -9.10 16.08
CA ALA A 219 3.56 -8.59 16.34
C ALA A 219 4.56 -9.62 15.82
N ASP A 220 5.16 -9.36 14.65
CA ASP A 220 6.17 -10.23 14.07
C ASP A 220 7.40 -10.30 15.00
N PRO A 221 7.82 -11.49 15.46
CA PRO A 221 9.00 -11.64 16.33
C PRO A 221 10.24 -10.97 15.76
N GLN A 222 10.46 -11.04 14.44
CA GLN A 222 11.60 -10.41 13.79
C GLN A 222 11.53 -8.88 13.88
N MET A 223 10.33 -8.28 13.75
CA MET A 223 10.16 -6.84 13.93
C MET A 223 10.35 -6.41 15.39
N VAL A 224 9.95 -7.25 16.35
CA VAL A 224 10.21 -7.00 17.77
C VAL A 224 11.72 -7.01 18.04
N THR A 225 12.44 -8.03 17.58
CA THR A 225 13.90 -8.11 17.70
C THR A 225 14.58 -6.92 17.00
N ARG A 226 14.14 -6.56 15.78
CA ARG A 226 14.68 -5.41 15.05
C ARG A 226 14.48 -4.11 15.80
N ARG A 227 13.31 -3.92 16.44
CA ARG A 227 13.02 -2.74 17.26
C ARG A 227 13.96 -2.64 18.46
N GLU A 228 14.30 -3.77 19.08
CA GLU A 228 15.26 -3.79 20.20
C GLU A 228 16.66 -3.38 19.74
N VAL A 229 17.13 -3.88 18.59
CA VAL A 229 18.40 -3.46 17.99
C VAL A 229 18.40 -1.96 17.71
N VAL A 230 17.37 -1.43 17.05
CA VAL A 230 17.27 0.01 16.76
C VAL A 230 17.24 0.86 18.04
N ARG A 231 16.59 0.39 19.11
CA ARG A 231 16.62 1.11 20.40
C ARG A 231 18.02 1.15 20.99
N ARG A 232 18.76 0.05 20.94
CA ARG A 232 20.15 -0.02 21.42
C ARG A 232 21.08 0.88 20.62
N ASP A 233 20.87 1.00 19.31
CA ASP A 233 21.69 1.86 18.43
C ASP A 233 21.37 3.36 18.58
N GLN A 234 20.28 3.72 19.29
CA GLN A 234 19.87 5.12 19.55
C GLN A 234 20.17 5.59 20.98
N GLU A 235 20.66 4.70 21.85
CA GLU A 235 21.17 4.98 23.20
C GLU A 235 22.69 5.16 23.16
#